data_AF-A0A0F7VKI9-F1
#
_entry.id   AF-A0A0F7VKI9-F1
#
_cell.length_a   1.000
_cell.length_b   1.000
_cell.length_c   1.000
_cell.angle_alpha   90.00
_cell.angle_beta   90.00
_cell.angle_gamma   90.00
#
_symmetry.space_group_name_H-M   'P 1'
#
loop_
_entity.id
_entity.type
_entity.pdbx_description
1 polymer ?
#
loop_
_entity_poly.entity_id
_entity_poly.type
_entity_poly.pdbx_seq_one_letter_code
_entity_poly.pdbx_strand_id
1 'polypeptide(L)'
;MASNEKPRLIPTGTCWCGCEREVGLGKFFAAGHDKAAEAALIALKYEGSVPHFLHAHGYGPHHSVSAAAVKDGVWVECDECSTKPGYRGTRESVQNHKRKHHRRDEK
;
A
#
# COMPACT_ATOMS: atom_id res chain seq x y z
N MET A 1 1.13 -12.17 -26.89
CA MET A 1 1.31 -11.01 -26.00
C MET A 1 0.02 -10.88 -25.21
N ALA A 2 0.03 -11.23 -23.91
CA ALA A 2 -1.17 -11.07 -23.09
C ALA A 2 -1.33 -9.57 -22.79
N SER A 3 -2.43 -8.98 -23.27
CA SER A 3 -2.83 -7.64 -22.90
C SER A 3 -2.78 -7.49 -21.37
N ASN A 4 -1.94 -6.59 -20.87
CA ASN A 4 -1.85 -6.20 -19.46
C ASN A 4 -3.06 -5.32 -19.04
N GLU A 5 -4.21 -5.55 -19.65
CA GLU A 5 -5.42 -4.76 -19.47
C GLU A 5 -6.12 -5.27 -18.22
N LYS A 6 -5.82 -4.64 -17.08
CA LYS A 6 -6.55 -4.89 -15.84
C LYS A 6 -8.04 -4.63 -16.10
N PRO A 7 -8.94 -5.55 -15.68
CA PRO A 7 -10.36 -5.39 -15.92
C PRO A 7 -10.86 -4.09 -15.28
N ARG A 8 -11.68 -3.34 -16.01
CA ARG A 8 -12.31 -2.12 -15.49
C ARG A 8 -13.35 -2.51 -14.43
N LEU A 9 -13.06 -2.18 -13.18
CA LEU A 9 -13.97 -2.38 -12.06
C LEU A 9 -14.93 -1.19 -11.95
N ILE A 10 -16.22 -1.46 -11.74
CA ILE A 10 -17.28 -0.45 -11.60
C ILE A 10 -17.82 -0.51 -10.16
N PRO A 11 -17.84 0.61 -9.41
CA PRO A 11 -18.37 0.63 -8.06
C PRO A 11 -19.90 0.38 -8.06
N THR A 12 -20.38 -0.37 -7.08
CA THR A 12 -21.78 -0.86 -7.02
C THR A 12 -22.70 0.02 -6.17
N GLY A 13 -22.17 1.06 -5.50
CA GLY A 13 -22.90 1.86 -4.52
C GLY A 13 -22.95 1.25 -3.12
N THR A 14 -22.46 0.02 -2.94
CA THR A 14 -22.36 -0.67 -1.65
C THR A 14 -20.91 -1.04 -1.34
N CYS A 15 -20.58 -1.11 -0.05
CA CYS A 15 -19.23 -1.38 0.41
C CYS A 15 -18.80 -2.82 0.09
N TRP A 16 -17.70 -2.96 -0.67
CA TRP A 16 -17.18 -4.25 -1.12
C TRP A 16 -16.54 -5.11 -0.02
N CYS A 17 -16.43 -4.60 1.22
CA CYS A 17 -16.04 -5.45 2.35
C CYS A 17 -17.15 -6.41 2.79
N GLY A 18 -18.37 -6.32 2.22
CA GLY A 18 -19.49 -7.20 2.53
C GLY A 18 -20.39 -6.72 3.67
N CYS A 19 -20.19 -5.51 4.22
CA CYS A 19 -21.04 -4.98 5.29
C CYS A 19 -22.31 -4.27 4.79
N GLU A 20 -22.58 -4.32 3.48
CA GLU A 20 -23.77 -3.78 2.80
C GLU A 20 -24.02 -2.27 2.92
N ARG A 21 -23.15 -1.54 3.65
CA ARG A 21 -23.24 -0.09 3.82
C ARG A 21 -23.16 0.63 2.47
N GLU A 22 -24.03 1.61 2.26
CA GLU A 22 -23.97 2.51 1.12
C GLU A 22 -22.68 3.35 1.13
N VAL A 23 -22.07 3.50 -0.04
CA VAL A 23 -20.84 4.28 -0.22
C VAL A 23 -21.08 5.39 -1.24
N GLY A 24 -20.37 6.51 -1.06
CA GLY A 24 -20.50 7.65 -1.97
C GLY A 24 -20.19 7.32 -3.42
N LEU A 25 -20.72 8.12 -4.35
CA LEU A 25 -20.53 7.94 -5.80
C LEU A 25 -19.04 7.76 -6.15
N GLY A 26 -18.75 6.76 -6.97
CA GLY A 26 -17.39 6.45 -7.41
C GLY A 26 -16.52 5.71 -6.38
N LYS A 27 -17.03 5.40 -5.18
CA LYS A 27 -16.28 4.67 -4.15
C LYS A 27 -16.63 3.18 -4.13
N PHE A 28 -15.62 2.36 -3.81
CA PHE A 28 -15.76 0.92 -3.63
C PHE A 28 -15.94 0.51 -2.17
N PHE A 29 -15.41 1.31 -1.24
CA PHE A 29 -15.35 0.99 0.19
C PHE A 29 -15.81 2.18 1.04
N ALA A 30 -16.40 1.87 2.19
CA ALA A 30 -16.54 2.83 3.28
C ALA A 30 -15.15 3.16 3.88
N ALA A 31 -15.05 4.25 4.62
CA ALA A 31 -13.76 4.72 5.16
C ALA A 31 -13.10 3.63 6.03
N GLY A 32 -11.88 3.21 5.66
CA GLY A 32 -11.09 2.18 6.35
C GLY A 32 -11.49 0.73 6.06
N HIS A 33 -12.56 0.50 5.28
CA HIS A 33 -13.04 -0.85 4.98
C HIS A 33 -12.23 -1.55 3.89
N ASP A 34 -11.42 -0.83 3.12
CA ASP A 34 -10.47 -1.41 2.17
C ASP A 34 -9.43 -2.29 2.90
N LYS A 35 -8.93 -1.83 4.05
CA LYS A 35 -8.00 -2.60 4.88
C LYS A 35 -8.65 -3.78 5.59
N ALA A 36 -9.91 -3.65 5.98
CA ALA A 36 -10.67 -4.78 6.50
C ALA A 36 -10.85 -5.88 5.44
N ALA A 37 -11.19 -5.49 4.20
CA ALA A 37 -11.31 -6.44 3.09
C ALA A 37 -9.97 -7.09 2.72
N GLU A 38 -8.87 -6.32 2.68
CA GLU A 38 -7.51 -6.84 2.48
C GLU A 38 -7.13 -7.86 3.57
N ALA A 39 -7.38 -7.54 4.84
CA ALA A 39 -7.09 -8.43 5.96
C ALA A 39 -7.94 -9.71 5.89
N ALA A 40 -9.23 -9.62 5.54
CA ALA A 40 -10.08 -10.78 5.34
C ALA A 40 -9.58 -11.69 4.20
N LEU A 41 -9.11 -11.10 3.09
CA LEU A 41 -8.49 -11.86 2.01
C LEU A 41 -7.22 -12.56 2.49
N ILE A 42 -6.40 -11.88 3.31
CA ILE A 42 -5.19 -12.48 3.88
C ILE A 42 -5.53 -13.64 4.82
N ALA A 43 -6.56 -13.50 5.64
CA ALA A 43 -7.07 -14.56 6.50
C ALA A 43 -7.52 -15.80 5.68
N LEU A 44 -8.28 -15.57 4.61
CA LEU A 44 -8.84 -16.64 3.78
C LEU A 44 -7.81 -17.36 2.90
N LYS A 45 -6.78 -16.66 2.42
CA LYS A 45 -5.83 -17.19 1.42
C LYS A 45 -4.46 -17.52 1.97
N TYR A 46 -4.10 -16.93 3.11
CA TYR A 46 -2.76 -17.03 3.69
C TYR A 46 -2.80 -17.26 5.21
N GLU A 47 -3.91 -17.79 5.74
CA GLU A 47 -4.07 -18.17 7.16
C GLU A 47 -3.83 -17.00 8.13
N GLY A 48 -4.09 -15.77 7.66
CA GLY A 48 -3.86 -14.56 8.45
C GLY A 48 -2.38 -14.16 8.57
N SER A 49 -1.48 -14.86 7.88
CA SER A 49 -0.04 -14.62 7.92
C SER A 49 0.39 -13.67 6.81
N VAL A 50 0.64 -12.40 7.18
CA VAL A 50 1.27 -11.42 6.27
C VAL A 50 2.63 -11.92 5.74
N PRO A 51 3.50 -12.57 6.54
CA PRO A 51 4.72 -13.17 6.00
C PRO A 51 4.46 -14.21 4.89
N HIS A 52 3.47 -15.11 5.05
CA HIS A 52 3.11 -16.05 3.98
C HIS A 52 2.54 -15.34 2.75
N PHE A 53 1.71 -14.30 2.95
CA PHE A 53 1.24 -13.46 1.85
C PHE A 53 2.41 -12.84 1.08
N LEU A 54 3.35 -12.19 1.77
CA LEU A 54 4.53 -11.60 1.13
C LEU A 54 5.37 -12.65 0.41
N HIS A 55 5.61 -13.80 1.05
CA HIS A 55 6.37 -14.90 0.46
C HIS A 55 5.72 -15.48 -0.80
N ALA A 56 4.39 -15.66 -0.78
CA ALA A 56 3.63 -16.13 -1.93
C ALA A 56 3.70 -15.17 -3.13
N HIS A 57 3.96 -13.88 -2.89
CA HIS A 57 4.19 -12.86 -3.93
C HIS A 57 5.68 -12.61 -4.22
N GLY A 58 6.56 -13.49 -3.74
CA GLY A 58 8.00 -13.47 -4.01
C GLY A 58 8.80 -12.52 -3.13
N TYR A 59 8.21 -11.92 -2.10
CA TYR A 59 8.88 -11.00 -1.17
C TYR A 59 9.29 -11.70 0.13
N GLY A 60 10.34 -11.18 0.78
CA GLY A 60 10.86 -11.77 2.00
C GLY A 60 12.06 -10.99 2.57
N PRO A 61 12.77 -11.55 3.57
CA PRO A 61 13.87 -10.86 4.24
C PRO A 61 15.00 -10.44 3.28
N HIS A 62 15.23 -11.20 2.22
CA HIS A 62 16.23 -10.90 1.18
C HIS A 62 15.65 -10.21 -0.06
N HIS A 63 14.32 -10.11 -0.17
CA HIS A 63 13.64 -9.46 -1.28
C HIS A 63 12.56 -8.51 -0.75
N SER A 64 12.99 -7.29 -0.44
CA SER A 64 12.14 -6.28 0.20
C SER A 64 11.06 -5.75 -0.74
N VAL A 65 9.79 -5.87 -0.31
CA VAL A 65 8.63 -5.33 -1.04
C VAL A 65 8.69 -3.80 -1.18
N SER A 66 9.16 -3.09 -0.16
CA SER A 66 9.30 -1.62 -0.23
C SER A 66 10.46 -1.20 -1.12
N ALA A 67 11.54 -1.99 -1.21
CA ALA A 67 12.60 -1.76 -2.19
C ALA A 67 12.10 -1.95 -3.62
N ALA A 68 11.33 -3.02 -3.86
CA ALA A 68 10.72 -3.30 -5.16
C ALA A 68 9.76 -2.18 -5.58
N ALA A 69 8.94 -1.68 -4.64
CA ALA A 69 8.04 -0.55 -4.89
C ALA A 69 8.78 0.74 -5.30
N VAL A 70 9.94 1.02 -4.70
CA VAL A 70 10.78 2.15 -5.12
C VAL A 70 11.40 1.90 -6.50
N LYS A 71 11.90 0.68 -6.75
CA LYS A 71 12.49 0.30 -8.03
C LYS A 71 11.50 0.41 -9.19
N ASP A 72 10.23 0.09 -8.95
CA ASP A 72 9.14 0.20 -9.94
C ASP A 72 8.60 1.64 -10.09
N GLY A 73 9.09 2.59 -9.28
CA GLY A 73 8.70 4.00 -9.34
C GLY A 73 7.32 4.31 -8.74
N VAL A 74 6.65 3.33 -8.13
CA VAL A 74 5.36 3.56 -7.44
C VAL A 74 5.57 4.28 -6.11
N TRP A 75 6.69 4.02 -5.42
CA TRP A 75 7.09 4.66 -4.16
C TRP A 75 8.41 5.42 -4.33
N VAL A 76 8.70 6.31 -3.39
CA VAL A 76 9.96 7.06 -3.33
C VAL A 76 10.67 6.82 -2.00
N GLU A 77 12.00 6.90 -2.01
CA GLU A 77 12.85 6.85 -0.82
C GLU A 77 13.27 8.27 -0.42
N CYS A 78 13.32 8.53 0.90
CA CYS A 78 13.85 9.77 1.45
C CYS A 78 15.38 9.76 1.42
N ASP A 79 15.97 10.67 0.64
CA ASP A 79 17.42 10.83 0.49
C ASP A 79 18.09 11.55 1.68
N GLU A 80 17.31 12.22 2.54
CA GLU A 80 17.82 13.01 3.68
C GLU A 80 17.98 12.17 4.96
N CYS A 81 17.57 10.89 4.93
CA CYS A 81 17.72 9.98 6.07
C CYS A 81 19.18 9.55 6.27
N SER A 82 19.67 9.63 7.51
CA SER A 82 20.98 9.07 7.88
C SER A 82 21.01 7.54 7.87
N THR A 83 19.86 6.89 8.01
CA THR A 83 19.71 5.42 7.96
C THR A 83 19.65 4.92 6.52
N LYS A 84 20.29 3.78 6.23
CA LYS A 84 20.17 3.07 4.96
C LYS A 84 19.57 1.67 5.15
N PRO A 85 18.46 1.32 4.48
CA PRO A 85 17.68 2.18 3.59
C PRO A 85 16.96 3.33 4.33
N GLY A 86 16.71 4.43 3.62
CA GLY A 86 15.94 5.56 4.12
C GLY A 86 14.45 5.22 4.25
N TYR A 87 13.67 6.18 4.75
CA TYR A 87 12.21 6.03 4.80
C TYR A 87 11.62 5.93 3.39
N ARG A 88 10.73 4.95 3.14
CA ARG A 88 10.08 4.71 1.84
C ARG A 88 8.57 4.82 1.95
N GLY A 89 7.93 5.38 0.93
CA GLY A 89 6.47 5.46 0.88
C GLY A 89 5.98 6.20 -0.36
N THR A 90 4.70 6.59 -0.33
CA THR A 90 4.16 7.52 -1.32
C THR A 90 4.89 8.87 -1.25
N ARG A 91 4.85 9.64 -2.34
CA ARG A 91 5.48 10.97 -2.39
C ARG A 91 4.99 11.88 -1.27
N GLU A 92 3.69 11.89 -0.99
CA GLU A 92 3.09 12.65 0.11
C GLU A 92 3.59 12.19 1.48
N SER A 93 3.69 10.87 1.70
CA SER A 93 4.20 10.33 2.96
C SER A 93 5.66 10.73 3.18
N VAL A 94 6.49 10.67 2.13
CA VAL A 94 7.89 11.08 2.20
C VAL A 94 8.02 12.59 2.42
N GLN A 95 7.19 13.42 1.79
CA GLN A 95 7.18 14.87 2.06
C GLN A 95 6.79 15.18 3.51
N ASN A 96 5.77 14.51 4.04
CA ASN A 96 5.36 14.64 5.43
C ASN A 96 6.47 14.16 6.39
N HIS A 97 7.13 13.04 6.08
CA HIS A 97 8.30 12.56 6.80
C HIS A 97 9.42 13.61 6.82
N LYS A 98 9.77 14.19 5.67
CA LYS A 98 10.79 15.26 5.56
C LYS A 98 10.46 16.47 6.43
N ARG A 99 9.21 16.94 6.40
CA ARG A 99 8.76 18.07 7.23
C ARG A 99 8.86 17.80 8.73
N LYS A 100 8.70 16.55 9.16
CA LYS A 100 8.72 16.14 10.57
C LYS A 100 10.11 15.78 11.09
N HIS A 101 10.96 15.22 10.25
CA HIS A 101 12.22 14.61 10.68
C HIS A 101 13.48 15.28 10.10
N HIS A 102 13.34 16.07 9.03
CA HIS A 102 14.44 16.74 8.32
C HIS A 102 14.24 18.25 8.18
N ARG A 103 13.31 18.83 8.96
CA ARG A 103 13.17 20.29 9.02
C ARG A 103 14.50 20.82 9.54
N ARG A 104 15.25 21.52 8.69
CA ARG A 104 16.45 22.25 9.12
C ARG A 104 16.03 23.12 10.30
N ASP A 105 16.68 22.92 11.44
CA ASP A 105 16.73 23.93 12.49
C ASP A 105 17.26 25.19 11.79
N GLU A 106 16.39 26.18 11.58
CA GLU A 106 16.80 27.52 11.18
C GLU A 106 17.69 28.04 12.32
N LYS A 107 18.98 28.18 11.99
CA LYS A 107 20.01 28.71 12.87
C LYS A 107 19.92 30.22 12.94
#